data_AF-A0A146K6I2-F1
#
_entry.id   AF-A0A146K6I2-F1
#
_cell.length_a   1.000
_cell.length_b   1.000
_cell.length_c   1.000
_cell.angle_alpha   90.00
_cell.angle_beta   90.00
_cell.angle_gamma   90.00
#
_symmetry.space_group_name_H-M   'P 1'
#
loop_
_entity.id
_entity.type
_entity.pdbx_description
1 polymer ?
#
loop_
_entity_poly.entity_id
_entity_poly.type
_entity_poly.pdbx_seq_one_letter_code
_entity_poly.pdbx_strand_id
1 'polypeptide(L)'
;ISNWGLDSSKIEEQQNIEDQETALNLENLKQLQQQLVVTREENQTQVIDSFFDQKMHTNRRFIQNTKIKTLDPDDQFHKNEDIVLVHLPSLNKLQRNPFDSNKSLKVFVAQGLDVLQDSMFVGCPNLELIRMKNLSLVNGQLTIKDFKKIPDNCFYYNRTIRKLVLIGVETVGNQAFCANHILESVQGNQVIAVGREGFCSCEQLKKVEMLAKQVNLRGCCFQQSKSLKYLNINVWSIPYQCFSRSSIRFISLVKADQIDQQAFECCAQLMYCSIRKVQSIRHQAFQYCRKLKIVVADNLQVVESSAFENCDSLAKLITNKKFQIEQQFQPTLILSRIPNTQNTSKLEIHSKIIEMYQIINKYM
;
A
#
# COMPACT_ATOMS: atom_id res chain seq x y z
N ILE A 1 5.40 31.30 65.98
CA ILE A 1 5.53 31.84 64.60
C ILE A 1 5.65 30.64 63.68
N SER A 2 4.77 30.26 62.77
CA SER A 2 3.37 30.57 62.42
C SER A 2 3.07 29.65 61.23
N ASN A 3 1.90 29.00 61.26
CA ASN A 3 1.14 28.35 60.19
C ASN A 3 1.66 28.49 58.75
N TRP A 4 1.93 27.36 58.07
CA TRP A 4 1.58 27.14 56.65
C TRP A 4 1.16 25.68 56.48
N GLY A 5 -0.08 25.36 56.82
CA GLY A 5 -0.76 24.16 56.34
C GLY A 5 -1.17 24.41 54.89
N LEU A 6 -0.40 23.89 53.94
CA LEU A 6 -0.79 23.85 52.53
C LEU A 6 -1.73 22.66 52.33
N ASP A 7 -2.99 23.00 52.13
CA ASP A 7 -4.14 22.13 51.96
C ASP A 7 -4.00 21.34 50.64
N SER A 8 -3.63 20.05 50.73
CA SER A 8 -3.41 19.17 49.57
C SER A 8 -4.66 18.99 48.70
N SER A 9 -5.84 19.26 49.25
CA SER A 9 -7.12 19.27 48.53
C SER A 9 -7.20 20.37 47.47
N LYS A 10 -6.60 21.54 47.72
CA LYS A 10 -6.62 22.69 46.79
C LYS A 10 -5.66 22.52 45.60
N ILE A 11 -4.59 21.75 45.78
CA ILE A 11 -3.64 21.44 44.71
C ILE A 11 -4.27 20.43 43.73
N GLU A 12 -4.96 19.40 44.24
CA GLU A 12 -5.69 18.44 43.41
C GLU A 12 -6.89 19.07 42.68
N GLU A 13 -7.60 20.03 43.30
CA GLU A 13 -8.65 20.80 42.61
C GLU A 13 -8.10 21.69 41.49
N GLN A 14 -6.97 22.38 41.70
CA GLN A 14 -6.33 23.19 40.65
C GLN A 14 -5.82 22.35 39.49
N GLN A 15 -5.25 21.17 39.77
CA GLN A 15 -4.78 20.25 38.73
C GLN A 15 -5.93 19.65 37.92
N ASN A 16 -7.06 19.31 38.55
CA ASN A 16 -8.26 18.87 37.84
C ASN A 16 -8.88 19.97 36.97
N ILE A 17 -8.82 21.24 37.40
CA ILE A 17 -9.31 22.37 36.61
C ILE A 17 -8.40 22.61 35.39
N GLU A 18 -7.08 22.56 35.56
CA GLU A 18 -6.13 22.67 34.44
C GLU A 18 -6.24 21.49 33.44
N ASP A 19 -6.47 20.27 33.92
CA ASP A 19 -6.70 19.09 33.08
C ASP A 19 -8.04 19.16 32.32
N GLN A 20 -9.08 19.74 32.93
CA GLN A 20 -10.36 19.99 32.26
C GLN A 20 -10.29 21.12 31.23
N GLU A 21 -9.57 22.22 31.55
CA GLU A 21 -9.35 23.32 30.61
C GLU A 21 -8.49 22.89 29.41
N THR A 22 -7.47 22.04 29.62
CA THR A 22 -6.67 21.49 28.53
C THR A 22 -7.46 20.50 27.67
N ALA A 23 -8.32 19.66 28.27
CA ALA A 23 -9.22 18.79 27.52
C ALA A 23 -10.24 19.57 26.67
N LEU A 24 -10.85 20.62 27.24
CA LEU A 24 -11.79 21.51 26.55
C LEU A 24 -11.11 22.27 25.40
N ASN A 25 -9.87 22.73 25.60
CA ASN A 25 -9.07 23.35 24.55
C ASN A 25 -8.70 22.38 23.43
N LEU A 26 -8.42 21.11 23.74
CA LEU A 26 -8.13 20.08 22.73
C LEU A 26 -9.38 19.75 21.90
N GLU A 27 -10.55 19.74 22.52
CA GLU A 27 -11.83 19.50 21.85
C GLU A 27 -12.24 20.69 20.96
N ASN A 28 -12.04 21.92 21.45
CA ASN A 28 -12.20 23.14 20.64
C ASN A 28 -11.23 23.17 19.45
N LEU A 29 -9.99 22.72 19.62
CA LEU A 29 -9.01 22.57 18.53
C LEU A 29 -9.45 21.53 17.50
N LYS A 30 -10.03 20.40 17.92
CA LYS A 30 -10.59 19.40 17.01
C LYS A 30 -11.80 19.94 16.24
N GLN A 31 -12.68 20.69 16.91
CA GLN A 31 -13.83 21.33 16.27
C GLN A 31 -13.40 22.41 15.27
N LEU A 32 -12.41 23.24 15.61
CA LEU A 32 -11.81 24.22 14.69
C LEU A 32 -11.13 23.53 13.51
N GLN A 33 -10.43 22.41 13.72
CA GLN A 33 -9.84 21.62 12.63
C GLN A 33 -10.92 21.01 11.72
N GLN A 34 -12.02 20.48 12.27
CA GLN A 34 -13.16 20.01 11.48
C GLN A 34 -13.82 21.15 10.71
N GLN A 35 -14.08 22.30 11.34
CA GLN A 35 -14.64 23.48 10.67
C GLN A 35 -13.73 23.99 9.55
N LEU A 36 -12.41 23.99 9.75
CA LEU A 36 -11.42 24.35 8.73
C LEU A 36 -11.36 23.34 7.58
N VAL A 37 -11.60 22.06 7.84
CA VAL A 37 -11.71 21.03 6.79
C VAL A 37 -13.01 21.23 6.00
N VAL A 38 -14.15 21.46 6.68
CA VAL A 38 -15.44 21.72 6.04
C VAL A 38 -15.39 23.00 5.20
N THR A 39 -14.88 24.12 5.72
CA THR A 39 -14.73 25.36 4.93
C THR A 39 -13.73 25.22 3.78
N ARG A 40 -12.71 24.36 3.89
CA ARG A 40 -11.83 24.04 2.74
C ARG A 40 -12.56 23.19 1.70
N GLU A 41 -13.39 22.25 2.11
CA GLU A 41 -14.22 21.44 1.20
C GLU A 41 -15.30 22.29 0.52
N GLU A 42 -15.97 23.19 1.25
CA GLU A 42 -16.96 24.14 0.74
C GLU A 42 -16.33 25.16 -0.22
N ASN A 43 -15.18 25.76 0.14
CA ASN A 43 -14.45 26.67 -0.75
C ASN A 43 -13.94 25.94 -2.00
N GLN A 44 -13.48 24.68 -1.89
CA GLN A 44 -13.15 23.89 -3.07
C GLN A 44 -14.39 23.60 -3.92
N THR A 45 -15.55 23.36 -3.32
CA THR A 45 -16.83 23.15 -4.03
C THR A 45 -17.26 24.42 -4.76
N GLN A 46 -17.19 25.60 -4.13
CA GLN A 46 -17.47 26.88 -4.78
C GLN A 46 -16.49 27.22 -5.90
N VAL A 47 -15.19 26.93 -5.72
CA VAL A 47 -14.18 27.11 -6.78
C VAL A 47 -14.46 26.18 -7.96
N ILE A 48 -14.88 24.95 -7.69
CA ILE A 48 -15.26 23.96 -8.71
C ILE A 48 -16.53 24.38 -9.44
N ASP A 49 -17.56 24.83 -8.73
CA ASP A 49 -18.80 25.34 -9.32
C ASP A 49 -18.53 26.59 -10.18
N SER A 50 -17.66 27.50 -9.71
CA SER A 50 -17.21 28.66 -10.49
C SER A 50 -16.37 28.29 -11.72
N PHE A 51 -15.62 27.18 -11.65
CA PHE A 51 -14.90 26.61 -12.79
C PHE A 51 -15.85 25.98 -13.82
N PHE A 52 -16.98 25.43 -13.36
CA PHE A 52 -18.03 24.87 -14.21
C PHE A 52 -18.85 25.94 -14.94
N ASP A 53 -19.14 27.08 -14.31
CA ASP A 53 -20.00 28.13 -14.88
C ASP A 53 -19.34 28.94 -16.02
N GLN A 54 -18.00 29.05 -16.05
CA GLN A 54 -17.30 29.94 -17.00
C GLN A 54 -17.00 29.35 -18.39
N LYS A 55 -17.23 28.05 -18.66
CA LYS A 55 -16.72 27.39 -19.89
C LYS A 55 -17.72 26.57 -20.72
N MET A 56 -19.02 26.61 -20.45
CA MET A 56 -19.95 25.57 -20.91
C MET A 56 -21.01 26.03 -21.91
N HIS A 57 -20.63 26.17 -23.19
CA HIS A 57 -21.58 26.02 -24.30
C HIS A 57 -21.00 25.11 -25.39
N THR A 58 -21.70 23.99 -25.65
CA THR A 58 -21.64 23.18 -26.89
C THR A 58 -20.28 22.66 -27.36
N ASN A 59 -19.53 21.95 -26.50
CA ASN A 59 -18.34 21.21 -26.94
C ASN A 59 -18.37 19.75 -26.47
N ARG A 60 -18.10 18.80 -27.38
CA ARG A 60 -17.98 17.34 -27.13
C ARG A 60 -16.95 16.96 -26.04
N ARG A 61 -16.24 17.95 -25.49
CA ARG A 61 -15.27 17.87 -24.39
C ARG A 61 -15.93 17.86 -23.00
N PHE A 62 -17.21 18.18 -22.90
CA PHE A 62 -17.90 18.37 -21.63
C PHE A 62 -19.25 17.64 -21.61
N ILE A 63 -19.47 16.82 -20.59
CA ILE A 63 -20.76 16.18 -20.32
C ILE A 63 -21.31 16.80 -19.04
N GLN A 64 -22.43 17.50 -19.13
CA GLN A 64 -23.12 18.04 -17.95
C GLN A 64 -24.61 17.78 -18.06
N ASN A 65 -25.15 17.06 -17.07
CA ASN A 65 -26.59 16.85 -16.97
C ASN A 65 -27.00 16.55 -15.53
N THR A 66 -27.80 17.44 -14.95
CA THR A 66 -28.27 17.33 -13.57
C THR A 66 -29.45 16.38 -13.40
N LYS A 67 -30.03 15.86 -14.49
CA LYS A 67 -31.24 15.02 -14.46
C LYS A 67 -30.96 13.55 -14.78
N ILE A 68 -29.80 13.22 -15.36
CA ILE A 68 -29.43 11.83 -15.67
C ILE A 68 -29.25 11.07 -14.36
N LYS A 69 -30.05 10.02 -14.17
CA LYS A 69 -30.01 9.13 -12.99
C LYS A 69 -29.26 7.83 -13.27
N THR A 70 -29.28 7.37 -14.53
CA THR A 70 -28.71 6.12 -15.02
C THR A 70 -27.98 6.40 -16.32
N LEU A 71 -26.81 5.81 -16.51
CA LEU A 71 -26.17 5.69 -17.82
C LEU A 71 -26.45 4.28 -18.36
N ASP A 72 -26.98 4.22 -19.58
CA ASP A 72 -27.28 2.96 -20.27
C ASP A 72 -25.98 2.29 -20.75
N PRO A 73 -25.97 0.96 -20.94
CA PRO A 73 -24.83 0.24 -21.48
C PRO A 73 -24.38 0.75 -22.86
N ASP A 74 -25.30 1.32 -23.62
CA ASP A 74 -25.07 1.91 -24.95
C ASP A 74 -24.58 3.37 -24.89
N ASP A 75 -24.51 3.97 -23.70
CA ASP A 75 -23.87 5.27 -23.49
C ASP A 75 -22.34 5.07 -23.55
N GLN A 76 -21.84 4.92 -24.78
CA GLN A 76 -20.46 4.62 -25.13
C GLN A 76 -19.53 5.82 -24.87
N PHE A 77 -19.30 6.17 -23.60
CA PHE A 77 -18.21 7.07 -23.24
C PHE A 77 -16.87 6.33 -23.13
N HIS A 78 -16.81 5.03 -23.40
CA HIS A 78 -15.58 4.24 -23.45
C HIS A 78 -14.68 4.69 -24.61
N LYS A 79 -13.36 4.78 -24.36
CA LYS A 79 -12.34 5.19 -25.35
C LYS A 79 -12.61 6.55 -25.99
N ASN A 80 -13.36 7.41 -25.32
CA ASN A 80 -13.60 8.75 -25.80
C ASN A 80 -12.38 9.64 -25.48
N GLU A 81 -11.64 9.96 -26.54
CA GLU A 81 -10.42 10.77 -26.42
C GLU A 81 -10.71 12.27 -26.28
N ASP A 82 -11.97 12.70 -26.38
CA ASP A 82 -12.35 14.12 -26.35
C ASP A 82 -12.91 14.55 -24.99
N ILE A 83 -13.55 13.65 -24.23
CA ILE A 83 -14.18 14.02 -22.94
C ILE A 83 -13.11 14.44 -21.95
N VAL A 84 -13.19 15.70 -21.52
CA VAL A 84 -12.33 16.29 -20.49
C VAL A 84 -13.02 16.30 -19.13
N LEU A 85 -14.34 16.47 -19.11
CA LEU A 85 -15.08 16.70 -17.88
C LEU A 85 -16.48 16.11 -17.94
N VAL A 86 -16.86 15.45 -16.84
CA VAL A 86 -18.17 14.85 -16.63
C VAL A 86 -18.75 15.38 -15.32
N HIS A 87 -19.93 16.00 -15.38
CA HIS A 87 -20.69 16.49 -14.26
C HIS A 87 -22.12 15.96 -14.30
N LEU A 88 -22.37 14.89 -13.55
CA LEU A 88 -23.65 14.17 -13.48
C LEU A 88 -24.06 13.97 -12.02
N PRO A 89 -24.47 15.03 -11.30
CA PRO A 89 -24.65 15.00 -9.85
C PRO A 89 -25.78 14.06 -9.38
N SER A 90 -26.81 13.86 -10.21
CA SER A 90 -27.95 12.97 -9.91
C SER A 90 -27.74 11.51 -10.33
N LEU A 91 -26.58 11.18 -10.91
CA LEU A 91 -26.26 9.82 -11.34
C LEU A 91 -26.12 8.92 -10.11
N ASN A 92 -26.94 7.87 -10.01
CA ASN A 92 -26.93 6.95 -8.87
C ASN A 92 -26.76 5.48 -9.27
N LYS A 93 -26.81 5.18 -10.57
CA LYS A 93 -26.64 3.83 -11.11
C LYS A 93 -25.75 3.87 -12.36
N LEU A 94 -24.86 2.90 -12.45
CA LEU A 94 -24.03 2.61 -13.61
C LEU A 94 -24.29 1.17 -14.07
N GLN A 95 -24.37 0.92 -15.37
CA GLN A 95 -24.64 -0.43 -15.87
C GLN A 95 -23.44 -1.14 -16.50
N ARG A 96 -22.44 -0.42 -17.07
CA ARG A 96 -21.07 -0.95 -17.35
C ARG A 96 -20.10 0.11 -17.88
N ASN A 97 -18.86 0.09 -17.34
CA ASN A 97 -17.60 0.63 -17.90
C ASN A 97 -17.68 1.95 -18.69
N PRO A 98 -18.42 2.97 -18.23
CA PRO A 98 -18.65 4.16 -19.04
C PRO A 98 -17.36 4.94 -19.34
N PHE A 99 -16.35 4.91 -18.46
CA PHE A 99 -15.21 5.84 -18.57
C PHE A 99 -13.85 5.16 -18.81
N ASP A 100 -13.84 3.88 -19.15
CA ASP A 100 -12.60 3.17 -19.48
C ASP A 100 -11.92 3.81 -20.72
N SER A 101 -10.61 4.00 -20.63
CA SER A 101 -9.70 4.46 -21.68
C SER A 101 -9.96 5.90 -22.14
N ASN A 102 -10.55 6.72 -21.26
CA ASN A 102 -10.76 8.15 -21.51
C ASN A 102 -9.48 8.93 -21.20
N LYS A 103 -8.61 9.01 -22.21
CA LYS A 103 -7.29 9.63 -22.10
C LYS A 103 -7.34 11.11 -21.72
N SER A 104 -8.39 11.82 -22.11
CA SER A 104 -8.53 13.26 -21.86
C SER A 104 -9.30 13.61 -20.59
N LEU A 105 -9.92 12.62 -19.92
CA LEU A 105 -10.77 12.87 -18.76
C LEU A 105 -9.93 13.40 -17.60
N LYS A 106 -10.25 14.62 -17.17
CA LYS A 106 -9.63 15.33 -16.05
C LYS A 106 -10.52 15.41 -14.82
N VAL A 107 -11.82 15.64 -15.03
CA VAL A 107 -12.76 15.94 -13.95
C VAL A 107 -13.97 15.02 -14.04
N PHE A 108 -14.27 14.31 -12.96
CA PHE A 108 -15.47 13.49 -12.82
C PHE A 108 -16.23 13.86 -11.55
N VAL A 109 -17.47 14.33 -11.69
CA VAL A 109 -18.32 14.70 -10.56
C VAL A 109 -19.67 14.01 -10.69
N ALA A 110 -19.93 13.07 -9.78
CA ALA A 110 -21.20 12.34 -9.65
C ALA A 110 -21.48 12.08 -8.17
N GLN A 111 -21.91 13.13 -7.44
CA GLN A 111 -22.05 13.10 -5.99
C GLN A 111 -23.06 12.06 -5.50
N GLY A 112 -24.12 11.78 -6.26
CA GLY A 112 -25.11 10.74 -5.93
C GLY A 112 -24.64 9.30 -6.15
N LEU A 113 -23.48 9.09 -6.78
CA LEU A 113 -23.01 7.77 -7.17
C LEU A 113 -22.26 7.10 -6.00
N ASP A 114 -22.81 5.98 -5.54
CA ASP A 114 -22.31 5.16 -4.42
C ASP A 114 -21.99 3.73 -4.87
N VAL A 115 -21.46 3.60 -6.08
CA VAL A 115 -21.13 2.30 -6.70
C VAL A 115 -19.78 2.43 -7.39
N LEU A 116 -18.88 1.49 -7.12
CA LEU A 116 -17.67 1.25 -7.92
C LEU A 116 -17.89 0.02 -8.78
N GLN A 117 -17.44 0.09 -10.03
CA GLN A 117 -17.49 -1.03 -10.97
C GLN A 117 -16.10 -1.44 -11.41
N ASP A 118 -16.00 -2.67 -11.89
CA ASP A 118 -14.80 -3.14 -12.55
C ASP A 118 -14.44 -2.17 -13.69
N SER A 119 -13.16 -1.93 -13.86
CA SER A 119 -12.63 -1.10 -14.94
C SER A 119 -13.14 0.36 -15.03
N MET A 120 -13.79 0.90 -13.99
CA MET A 120 -14.50 2.18 -14.06
C MET A 120 -13.66 3.37 -14.56
N PHE A 121 -12.39 3.47 -14.13
CA PHE A 121 -11.45 4.53 -14.50
C PHE A 121 -10.14 3.97 -15.08
N VAL A 122 -10.22 2.85 -15.80
CA VAL A 122 -9.05 2.26 -16.49
C VAL A 122 -8.51 3.27 -17.49
N GLY A 123 -7.20 3.45 -17.53
CA GLY A 123 -6.56 4.20 -18.61
C GLY A 123 -7.00 5.66 -18.70
N CYS A 124 -7.32 6.28 -17.56
CA CYS A 124 -7.60 7.71 -17.41
C CYS A 124 -6.38 8.46 -16.85
N PRO A 125 -5.28 8.64 -17.62
CA PRO A 125 -4.02 9.16 -17.13
C PRO A 125 -4.07 10.63 -16.67
N ASN A 126 -5.08 11.39 -17.09
CA ASN A 126 -5.20 12.83 -16.80
C ASN A 126 -6.21 13.15 -15.70
N LEU A 127 -6.72 12.14 -14.97
CA LEU A 127 -7.79 12.30 -13.99
C LEU A 127 -7.33 13.10 -12.75
N GLU A 128 -7.54 14.40 -12.75
CA GLU A 128 -7.09 15.33 -11.71
C GLU A 128 -8.08 15.43 -10.54
N LEU A 129 -9.37 15.28 -10.83
CA LEU A 129 -10.45 15.43 -9.84
C LEU A 129 -11.53 14.36 -10.00
N ILE A 130 -11.87 13.70 -8.90
CA ILE A 130 -13.06 12.84 -8.79
C ILE A 130 -13.85 13.27 -7.55
N ARG A 131 -15.16 13.42 -7.69
CA ARG A 131 -16.08 13.62 -6.57
C ARG A 131 -17.31 12.72 -6.71
N MET A 132 -17.37 11.72 -5.85
CA MET A 132 -18.49 10.81 -5.65
C MET A 132 -18.82 10.75 -4.16
N LYS A 133 -19.95 10.13 -3.78
CA LYS A 133 -20.41 10.10 -2.38
C LYS A 133 -19.34 9.65 -1.39
N ASN A 134 -18.63 8.58 -1.74
CA ASN A 134 -17.68 7.87 -0.87
C ASN A 134 -16.27 7.76 -1.49
N LEU A 135 -16.00 8.56 -2.53
CA LEU A 135 -14.72 8.56 -3.23
C LEU A 135 -14.37 9.99 -3.64
N SER A 136 -13.17 10.43 -3.29
CA SER A 136 -12.62 11.70 -3.75
C SER A 136 -11.20 11.53 -4.28
N LEU A 137 -10.89 12.20 -5.39
CA LEU A 137 -9.54 12.41 -5.87
C LEU A 137 -9.33 13.91 -5.97
N VAL A 138 -8.39 14.45 -5.18
CA VAL A 138 -8.02 15.87 -5.21
C VAL A 138 -6.52 15.98 -4.98
N ASN A 139 -5.82 16.77 -5.81
CA ASN A 139 -4.38 16.98 -5.70
C ASN A 139 -3.55 15.67 -5.64
N GLY A 140 -3.98 14.66 -6.39
CA GLY A 140 -3.34 13.34 -6.44
C GLY A 140 -3.56 12.46 -5.20
N GLN A 141 -4.39 12.86 -4.24
CA GLN A 141 -4.82 11.99 -3.15
C GLN A 141 -6.17 11.38 -3.47
N LEU A 142 -6.21 10.06 -3.67
CA LEU A 142 -7.43 9.27 -3.79
C LEU A 142 -7.83 8.76 -2.40
N THR A 143 -9.01 9.15 -1.95
CA THR A 143 -9.63 8.67 -0.71
C THR A 143 -10.87 7.86 -1.07
N ILE A 144 -10.92 6.60 -0.63
CA ILE A 144 -12.06 5.70 -0.82
C ILE A 144 -12.56 5.31 0.57
N LYS A 145 -13.83 5.61 0.86
CA LYS A 145 -14.49 5.38 2.15
C LYS A 145 -15.61 4.36 1.98
N ASP A 146 -15.86 3.54 2.99
CA ASP A 146 -17.06 2.71 3.18
C ASP A 146 -17.41 1.72 2.04
N PHE A 147 -16.55 1.56 1.03
CA PHE A 147 -16.62 0.50 0.04
C PHE A 147 -15.91 -0.74 0.54
N LYS A 148 -16.65 -1.81 0.86
CA LYS A 148 -16.04 -3.08 1.32
C LYS A 148 -14.99 -3.63 0.35
N LYS A 149 -15.23 -3.52 -0.96
CA LYS A 149 -14.33 -4.01 -2.01
C LYS A 149 -14.11 -2.94 -3.07
N ILE A 150 -12.85 -2.75 -3.45
CA ILE A 150 -12.49 -2.06 -4.69
C ILE A 150 -12.54 -3.09 -5.83
N PRO A 151 -13.33 -2.84 -6.88
CA PRO A 151 -13.44 -3.76 -8.02
C PRO A 151 -12.13 -3.96 -8.78
N ASP A 152 -12.11 -4.97 -9.65
CA ASP A 152 -10.94 -5.30 -10.45
C ASP A 152 -10.71 -4.19 -11.50
N ASN A 153 -9.44 -3.89 -11.80
CA ASN A 153 -9.02 -2.86 -12.76
C ASN A 153 -9.53 -1.43 -12.51
N CYS A 154 -10.25 -1.15 -11.42
CA CYS A 154 -11.00 0.10 -11.25
C CYS A 154 -10.19 1.38 -11.51
N PHE A 155 -8.90 1.40 -11.14
CA PHE A 155 -7.95 2.51 -11.38
C PHE A 155 -6.66 2.03 -12.06
N TYR A 156 -6.76 1.04 -12.95
CA TYR A 156 -5.63 0.58 -13.75
C TYR A 156 -5.05 1.72 -14.60
N TYR A 157 -3.73 1.85 -14.65
CA TYR A 157 -3.02 2.82 -15.51
C TYR A 157 -3.45 4.29 -15.31
N ASN A 158 -3.59 4.70 -14.06
CA ASN A 158 -3.81 6.09 -13.68
C ASN A 158 -2.48 6.80 -13.37
N ARG A 159 -2.28 7.99 -13.92
CA ARG A 159 -1.02 8.75 -13.81
C ARG A 159 -1.13 10.01 -12.94
N THR A 160 -2.20 10.13 -12.16
CA THR A 160 -2.47 11.28 -11.28
C THR A 160 -2.48 10.92 -9.80
N ILE A 161 -2.77 9.65 -9.45
CA ILE A 161 -2.89 9.18 -8.07
C ILE A 161 -1.50 9.02 -7.46
N ARG A 162 -1.16 9.89 -6.51
CA ARG A 162 0.07 9.89 -5.71
C ARG A 162 -0.10 9.27 -4.33
N LYS A 163 -1.26 9.44 -3.71
CA LYS A 163 -1.54 8.92 -2.37
C LYS A 163 -2.88 8.19 -2.39
N LEU A 164 -2.91 7.01 -1.79
CA LEU A 164 -4.12 6.22 -1.64
C LEU A 164 -4.45 6.06 -0.15
N VAL A 165 -5.66 6.49 0.24
CA VAL A 165 -6.19 6.36 1.60
C VAL A 165 -7.48 5.56 1.54
N LEU A 166 -7.48 4.40 2.19
CA LEU A 166 -8.59 3.45 2.23
C LEU A 166 -9.17 3.41 3.64
N ILE A 167 -10.46 3.76 3.79
CA ILE A 167 -11.18 3.79 5.06
C ILE A 167 -12.39 2.86 4.92
N GLY A 168 -12.52 1.84 5.76
CA GLY A 168 -13.62 0.88 5.65
C GLY A 168 -13.51 -0.12 4.47
N VAL A 169 -12.39 -0.10 3.73
CA VAL A 169 -12.15 -1.04 2.62
C VAL A 169 -11.47 -2.30 3.13
N GLU A 170 -12.08 -3.45 2.85
CA GLU A 170 -11.58 -4.77 3.25
C GLU A 170 -10.76 -5.43 2.14
N THR A 171 -11.15 -5.27 0.87
CA THR A 171 -10.54 -5.97 -0.26
C THR A 171 -10.18 -5.04 -1.41
N VAL A 172 -8.96 -5.17 -1.92
CA VAL A 172 -8.52 -4.56 -3.19
C VAL A 172 -8.60 -5.61 -4.29
N GLY A 173 -9.31 -5.31 -5.38
CA GLY A 173 -9.48 -6.20 -6.53
C GLY A 173 -8.20 -6.48 -7.31
N ASN A 174 -8.29 -7.39 -8.28
CA ASN A 174 -7.17 -7.71 -9.18
C ASN A 174 -6.83 -6.49 -10.03
N GLN A 175 -5.54 -6.19 -10.19
CA GLN A 175 -5.02 -5.09 -11.01
C GLN A 175 -5.62 -3.70 -10.71
N ALA A 176 -6.32 -3.53 -9.57
CA ALA A 176 -7.11 -2.34 -9.27
C ALA A 176 -6.31 -1.03 -9.32
N PHE A 177 -5.03 -1.06 -8.95
CA PHE A 177 -4.09 0.06 -9.03
C PHE A 177 -2.81 -0.30 -9.79
N CYS A 178 -2.87 -1.30 -10.67
CA CYS A 178 -1.72 -1.70 -11.48
C CYS A 178 -1.32 -0.56 -12.44
N ALA A 179 -0.02 -0.41 -12.66
CA ALA A 179 0.60 0.62 -13.49
C ALA A 179 0.32 2.06 -13.05
N ASN A 180 0.04 2.27 -11.76
CA ASN A 180 0.00 3.62 -11.17
C ASN A 180 1.40 4.09 -10.81
N HIS A 181 2.16 4.47 -11.85
CA HIS A 181 3.61 4.69 -11.75
C HIS A 181 4.03 5.80 -10.77
N ILE A 182 3.15 6.77 -10.50
CA ILE A 182 3.44 7.89 -9.58
C ILE A 182 2.85 7.70 -8.17
N LEU A 183 2.20 6.56 -7.89
CA LEU A 183 1.66 6.26 -6.57
C LEU A 183 2.82 6.15 -5.58
N GLU A 184 2.84 6.98 -4.54
CA GLU A 184 3.92 7.09 -3.55
C GLU A 184 3.61 6.41 -2.22
N SER A 185 2.33 6.40 -1.81
CA SER A 185 1.93 5.80 -0.53
C SER A 185 0.54 5.18 -0.55
N VAL A 186 0.40 4.04 0.12
CA VAL A 186 -0.89 3.37 0.37
C VAL A 186 -1.10 3.21 1.87
N GLN A 187 -2.27 3.65 2.35
CA GLN A 187 -2.74 3.45 3.71
C GLN A 187 -4.12 2.76 3.68
N GLY A 188 -4.24 1.63 4.36
CA GLY A 188 -5.49 0.86 4.40
C GLY A 188 -5.52 -0.11 5.57
N ASN A 189 -5.79 0.40 6.77
CA ASN A 189 -5.66 -0.37 8.01
C ASN A 189 -6.69 -1.50 8.16
N GLN A 190 -7.79 -1.45 7.41
CA GLN A 190 -8.84 -2.48 7.40
C GLN A 190 -8.71 -3.44 6.21
N VAL A 191 -7.70 -3.25 5.34
CA VAL A 191 -7.50 -4.12 4.17
C VAL A 191 -7.01 -5.48 4.62
N ILE A 192 -7.82 -6.51 4.39
CA ILE A 192 -7.52 -7.92 4.69
C ILE A 192 -7.08 -8.70 3.45
N ALA A 193 -7.30 -8.18 2.24
CA ALA A 193 -6.94 -8.88 1.01
C ALA A 193 -6.54 -7.92 -0.13
N VAL A 194 -5.49 -8.30 -0.87
CA VAL A 194 -5.05 -7.63 -2.09
C VAL A 194 -5.02 -8.63 -3.24
N GLY A 195 -5.76 -8.34 -4.30
CA GLY A 195 -5.88 -9.15 -5.50
C GLY A 195 -4.59 -9.24 -6.32
N ARG A 196 -4.58 -10.16 -7.30
CA ARG A 196 -3.43 -10.40 -8.18
C ARG A 196 -3.05 -9.09 -8.86
N GLU A 197 -1.75 -8.76 -8.84
CA GLU A 197 -1.22 -7.53 -9.46
C GLU A 197 -1.84 -6.22 -8.94
N GLY A 198 -2.48 -6.22 -7.76
CA GLY A 198 -3.24 -5.07 -7.26
C GLY A 198 -2.48 -3.73 -7.26
N PHE A 199 -1.16 -3.74 -6.99
CA PHE A 199 -0.25 -2.60 -7.07
C PHE A 199 1.00 -2.90 -7.93
N CYS A 200 0.86 -3.78 -8.93
CA CYS A 200 1.96 -4.10 -9.84
C CYS A 200 2.39 -2.84 -10.63
N SER A 201 3.69 -2.69 -10.90
CA SER A 201 4.26 -1.55 -11.65
C SER A 201 4.04 -0.17 -11.02
N CYS A 202 3.77 -0.10 -9.71
CA CYS A 202 3.75 1.15 -8.94
C CYS A 202 5.19 1.61 -8.62
N GLU A 203 5.91 2.11 -9.63
CA GLU A 203 7.37 2.32 -9.55
C GLU A 203 7.81 3.33 -8.48
N GLN A 204 6.99 4.35 -8.19
CA GLN A 204 7.28 5.37 -7.17
C GLN A 204 6.73 5.02 -5.77
N LEU A 205 6.16 3.83 -5.58
CA LEU A 205 5.57 3.43 -4.30
C LEU A 205 6.67 3.33 -3.25
N LYS A 206 6.65 4.22 -2.25
CA LYS A 206 7.66 4.32 -1.18
C LYS A 206 7.21 3.66 0.11
N LYS A 207 5.92 3.78 0.43
CA LYS A 207 5.34 3.35 1.71
C LYS A 207 4.04 2.58 1.50
N VAL A 208 3.93 1.42 2.12
CA VAL A 208 2.68 0.65 2.22
C VAL A 208 2.42 0.34 3.69
N GLU A 209 1.22 0.70 4.14
CA GLU A 209 0.76 0.47 5.51
C GLU A 209 -0.64 -0.16 5.50
N MET A 210 -0.70 -1.44 5.87
CA MET A 210 -1.94 -2.22 5.99
C MET A 210 -1.87 -3.00 7.31
N LEU A 211 -2.45 -2.41 8.36
CA LEU A 211 -2.33 -2.87 9.74
C LEU A 211 -3.37 -3.90 10.18
N ALA A 212 -4.13 -4.47 9.24
CA ALA A 212 -5.02 -5.56 9.58
C ALA A 212 -4.23 -6.69 10.27
N LYS A 213 -4.91 -7.44 11.14
CA LYS A 213 -4.31 -8.58 11.87
C LYS A 213 -3.60 -9.55 10.92
N GLN A 214 -4.15 -9.66 9.71
CA GLN A 214 -3.67 -10.46 8.62
C GLN A 214 -4.11 -9.84 7.29
N VAL A 215 -3.18 -9.79 6.33
CA VAL A 215 -3.40 -9.39 4.95
C VAL A 215 -3.09 -10.59 4.05
N ASN A 216 -4.03 -10.99 3.22
CA ASN A 216 -3.86 -12.02 2.21
C ASN A 216 -3.41 -11.38 0.89
N LEU A 217 -2.19 -11.67 0.46
CA LEU A 217 -1.64 -11.20 -0.80
C LEU A 217 -1.81 -12.27 -1.88
N ARG A 218 -2.07 -11.83 -3.11
CA ARG A 218 -2.04 -12.69 -4.30
C ARG A 218 -0.77 -12.45 -5.13
N GLY A 219 -0.60 -13.25 -6.19
CA GLY A 219 0.60 -13.16 -7.04
C GLY A 219 0.84 -11.75 -7.59
N CYS A 220 2.11 -11.36 -7.65
CA CYS A 220 2.59 -10.10 -8.24
C CYS A 220 2.01 -8.82 -7.63
N CYS A 221 1.41 -8.84 -6.42
CA CYS A 221 0.73 -7.67 -5.85
C CYS A 221 1.56 -6.38 -5.83
N PHE A 222 2.86 -6.45 -5.56
CA PHE A 222 3.78 -5.31 -5.47
C PHE A 222 4.98 -5.45 -6.42
N GLN A 223 4.84 -6.26 -7.48
CA GLN A 223 5.89 -6.46 -8.48
C GLN A 223 6.28 -5.12 -9.10
N GLN A 224 7.58 -4.90 -9.35
CA GLN A 224 8.14 -3.65 -9.89
C GLN A 224 7.89 -2.39 -9.04
N SER A 225 7.69 -2.54 -7.72
CA SER A 225 7.67 -1.40 -6.78
C SER A 225 9.10 -0.88 -6.51
N LYS A 226 9.68 -0.21 -7.52
CA LYS A 226 11.10 0.21 -7.57
C LYS A 226 11.52 1.24 -6.51
N SER A 227 10.58 1.84 -5.78
CA SER A 227 10.87 2.82 -4.73
C SER A 227 10.51 2.36 -3.31
N LEU A 228 10.02 1.12 -3.16
CA LEU A 228 9.40 0.65 -1.91
C LEU A 228 10.46 0.50 -0.83
N LYS A 229 10.39 1.35 0.21
CA LYS A 229 11.35 1.38 1.33
C LYS A 229 10.70 0.89 2.61
N TYR A 230 9.44 1.27 2.84
CA TYR A 230 8.71 1.00 4.06
C TYR A 230 7.51 0.12 3.75
N LEU A 231 7.52 -1.08 4.31
CA LEU A 231 6.46 -2.06 4.17
C LEU A 231 6.03 -2.49 5.58
N ASN A 232 4.85 -2.07 6.00
CA ASN A 232 4.26 -2.47 7.27
C ASN A 232 2.96 -3.24 7.00
N ILE A 233 3.10 -4.57 6.91
CA ILE A 233 2.00 -5.50 6.65
C ILE A 233 2.17 -6.77 7.48
N ASN A 234 1.07 -7.36 7.92
CA ASN A 234 1.07 -8.66 8.60
C ASN A 234 0.59 -9.76 7.65
N VAL A 235 1.47 -10.66 7.21
CA VAL A 235 1.15 -11.71 6.21
C VAL A 235 1.52 -13.11 6.72
N TRP A 236 0.79 -14.12 6.24
CA TRP A 236 1.09 -15.55 6.47
C TRP A 236 1.95 -16.16 5.37
N SER A 237 1.85 -15.67 4.14
CA SER A 237 2.66 -16.14 3.03
C SER A 237 3.01 -15.00 2.10
N ILE A 238 4.14 -15.15 1.40
CA ILE A 238 4.51 -14.26 0.30
C ILE A 238 4.30 -15.04 -1.00
N PRO A 239 3.32 -14.66 -1.83
CA PRO A 239 2.96 -15.41 -3.03
C PRO A 239 3.93 -15.16 -4.20
N TYR A 240 3.76 -15.93 -5.27
CA TYR A 240 4.51 -15.83 -6.52
C TYR A 240 4.78 -14.39 -6.96
N GLN A 241 6.06 -14.05 -7.15
CA GLN A 241 6.55 -12.75 -7.64
C GLN A 241 6.04 -11.50 -6.88
N CYS A 242 5.51 -11.64 -5.66
CA CYS A 242 4.81 -10.56 -4.96
C CYS A 242 5.61 -9.26 -4.85
N PHE A 243 6.92 -9.36 -4.58
CA PHE A 243 7.84 -8.23 -4.45
C PHE A 243 8.99 -8.30 -5.46
N SER A 244 8.83 -9.07 -6.54
CA SER A 244 9.84 -9.17 -7.60
C SER A 244 10.15 -7.78 -8.16
N ARG A 245 11.45 -7.47 -8.32
CA ARG A 245 11.99 -6.17 -8.77
C ARG A 245 11.59 -4.98 -7.89
N SER A 246 11.32 -5.21 -6.60
CA SER A 246 11.13 -4.13 -5.63
C SER A 246 12.46 -3.62 -5.04
N SER A 247 12.44 -2.42 -4.47
CA SER A 247 13.62 -1.83 -3.80
C SER A 247 13.59 -1.94 -2.27
N ILE A 248 12.86 -2.93 -1.75
CA ILE A 248 12.76 -3.17 -0.30
C ILE A 248 14.16 -3.42 0.26
N ARG A 249 14.48 -2.77 1.39
CA ARG A 249 15.79 -2.87 2.04
C ARG A 249 15.82 -3.87 3.19
N PHE A 250 14.72 -3.96 3.93
CA PHE A 250 14.58 -4.76 5.14
C PHE A 250 13.25 -5.49 5.11
N ILE A 251 13.27 -6.77 5.46
CA ILE A 251 12.07 -7.60 5.55
C ILE A 251 12.06 -8.30 6.90
N SER A 252 10.96 -8.19 7.63
CA SER A 252 10.68 -8.94 8.85
C SER A 252 9.31 -9.58 8.76
N LEU A 253 9.26 -10.89 8.49
CA LEU A 253 8.04 -11.66 8.33
C LEU A 253 7.88 -12.63 9.51
N VAL A 254 7.49 -12.10 10.66
CA VAL A 254 7.42 -12.86 11.93
C VAL A 254 6.36 -13.96 11.90
N LYS A 255 5.29 -13.76 11.10
CA LYS A 255 4.16 -14.68 11.00
C LYS A 255 4.16 -15.54 9.73
N ALA A 256 5.03 -15.26 8.76
CA ALA A 256 4.96 -15.97 7.49
C ALA A 256 5.54 -17.38 7.60
N ASP A 257 4.85 -18.37 7.03
CA ASP A 257 5.26 -19.78 7.00
C ASP A 257 5.82 -20.20 5.63
N GLN A 258 5.48 -19.48 4.55
CA GLN A 258 5.88 -19.79 3.18
C GLN A 258 6.33 -18.54 2.41
N ILE A 259 7.40 -18.72 1.61
CA ILE A 259 7.88 -17.78 0.59
C ILE A 259 7.88 -18.50 -0.73
N ASP A 260 7.03 -18.04 -1.63
CA ASP A 260 6.74 -18.69 -2.90
C ASP A 260 7.76 -18.34 -4.00
N GLN A 261 7.63 -18.97 -5.17
CA GLN A 261 8.56 -18.82 -6.29
C GLN A 261 8.75 -17.34 -6.68
N GLN A 262 10.01 -16.94 -6.85
CA GLN A 262 10.41 -15.59 -7.26
C GLN A 262 9.85 -14.44 -6.39
N ALA A 263 9.38 -14.72 -5.17
CA ALA A 263 8.73 -13.75 -4.29
C ALA A 263 9.49 -12.43 -4.13
N PHE A 264 10.82 -12.49 -4.02
CA PHE A 264 11.76 -11.37 -3.89
C PHE A 264 12.82 -11.37 -4.99
N GLU A 265 12.56 -11.99 -6.13
CA GLU A 265 13.48 -12.00 -7.28
C GLU A 265 13.88 -10.56 -7.67
N CYS A 266 15.15 -10.33 -7.99
CA CYS A 266 15.68 -9.02 -8.37
C CYS A 266 15.44 -7.90 -7.32
N CYS A 267 15.26 -8.21 -6.04
CA CYS A 267 15.26 -7.19 -4.96
C CYS A 267 16.68 -6.68 -4.68
N ALA A 268 17.27 -5.95 -5.64
CA ALA A 268 18.68 -5.58 -5.62
C ALA A 268 19.09 -4.65 -4.44
N GLN A 269 18.12 -4.06 -3.72
CA GLN A 269 18.37 -3.23 -2.54
C GLN A 269 18.14 -3.96 -1.21
N LEU A 270 17.64 -5.19 -1.23
CA LEU A 270 17.40 -5.97 -0.02
C LEU A 270 18.73 -6.28 0.65
N MET A 271 18.88 -5.91 1.93
CA MET A 271 20.11 -6.12 2.70
C MET A 271 19.93 -7.16 3.81
N TYR A 272 18.75 -7.18 4.44
CA TYR A 272 18.46 -8.05 5.58
C TYR A 272 17.06 -8.65 5.47
N CYS A 273 16.98 -9.95 5.75
CA CYS A 273 15.73 -10.70 5.74
C CYS A 273 15.59 -11.53 7.02
N SER A 274 14.48 -11.38 7.73
CA SER A 274 14.12 -12.17 8.91
C SER A 274 12.80 -12.91 8.66
N ILE A 275 12.87 -14.23 8.54
CA ILE A 275 11.81 -15.14 8.10
C ILE A 275 11.75 -16.38 9.02
N ARG A 276 11.74 -16.14 10.34
CA ARG A 276 11.98 -17.16 11.37
C ARG A 276 11.04 -18.36 11.33
N LYS A 277 9.77 -18.16 10.93
CA LYS A 277 8.76 -19.24 10.84
C LYS A 277 8.72 -19.96 9.51
N VAL A 278 9.40 -19.43 8.48
CA VAL A 278 9.34 -19.99 7.13
C VAL A 278 10.03 -21.35 7.09
N GLN A 279 9.34 -22.35 6.55
CA GLN A 279 9.85 -23.72 6.45
C GLN A 279 10.50 -24.00 5.09
N SER A 280 10.02 -23.36 4.02
CA SER A 280 10.52 -23.56 2.67
C SER A 280 10.75 -22.24 1.95
N ILE A 281 11.90 -22.12 1.29
CA ILE A 281 12.20 -21.05 0.34
C ILE A 281 12.15 -21.67 -1.06
N ARG A 282 11.15 -21.25 -1.84
CA ARG A 282 10.88 -21.80 -3.18
C ARG A 282 11.88 -21.35 -4.25
N HIS A 283 11.75 -21.94 -5.43
CA HIS A 283 12.58 -21.68 -6.61
C HIS A 283 12.77 -20.17 -6.86
N GLN A 284 14.03 -19.75 -7.02
CA GLN A 284 14.40 -18.35 -7.32
C GLN A 284 13.85 -17.27 -6.37
N ALA A 285 13.38 -17.64 -5.17
CA ALA A 285 12.69 -16.70 -4.27
C ALA A 285 13.48 -15.42 -3.95
N PHE A 286 14.81 -15.49 -3.85
CA PHE A 286 15.71 -14.35 -3.66
C PHE A 286 16.75 -14.21 -4.79
N GLN A 287 16.51 -14.78 -5.97
CA GLN A 287 17.44 -14.68 -7.09
C GLN A 287 17.79 -13.20 -7.40
N TYR A 288 19.04 -12.89 -7.71
CA TYR A 288 19.55 -11.54 -7.98
C TYR A 288 19.36 -10.51 -6.83
N CYS A 289 19.20 -10.96 -5.58
CA CYS A 289 19.27 -10.06 -4.41
C CYS A 289 20.72 -9.68 -4.10
N ARG A 290 21.38 -8.94 -5.00
CA ARG A 290 22.83 -8.69 -4.98
C ARG A 290 23.38 -8.03 -3.71
N LYS A 291 22.55 -7.28 -2.96
CA LYS A 291 22.91 -6.62 -1.70
C LYS A 291 22.51 -7.40 -0.44
N LEU A 292 21.85 -8.55 -0.57
CA LEU A 292 21.37 -9.32 0.58
C LEU A 292 22.57 -9.85 1.35
N LYS A 293 22.72 -9.46 2.61
CA LYS A 293 23.88 -9.81 3.45
C LYS A 293 23.56 -10.93 4.45
N ILE A 294 22.38 -10.85 5.06
CA ILE A 294 21.98 -11.73 6.16
C ILE A 294 20.54 -12.19 5.97
N VAL A 295 20.34 -13.50 6.13
CA VAL A 295 19.04 -14.14 6.23
C VAL A 295 18.95 -14.86 7.58
N VAL A 296 17.87 -14.62 8.33
CA VAL A 296 17.56 -15.31 9.59
C VAL A 296 16.31 -16.15 9.38
N ALA A 297 16.44 -17.47 9.46
CA ALA A 297 15.41 -18.45 9.11
C ALA A 297 15.45 -19.65 10.07
N ASP A 298 15.03 -19.42 11.32
CA ASP A 298 15.13 -20.38 12.42
C ASP A 298 14.53 -21.77 12.10
N ASN A 299 13.37 -21.80 11.44
CA ASN A 299 12.62 -23.03 11.12
C ASN A 299 12.82 -23.54 9.69
N LEU A 300 13.80 -23.02 8.95
CA LEU A 300 14.04 -23.41 7.56
C LEU A 300 14.35 -24.89 7.44
N GLN A 301 13.66 -25.59 6.54
CA GLN A 301 13.81 -27.01 6.26
C GLN A 301 14.24 -27.27 4.82
N VAL A 302 13.70 -26.51 3.85
CA VAL A 302 13.94 -26.73 2.41
C VAL A 302 14.33 -25.43 1.72
N VAL A 303 15.36 -25.50 0.90
CA VAL A 303 15.77 -24.45 -0.04
C VAL A 303 15.79 -25.06 -1.45
N GLU A 304 14.90 -24.58 -2.31
CA GLU A 304 14.78 -25.04 -3.70
C GLU A 304 15.84 -24.40 -4.62
N SER A 305 15.91 -24.89 -5.86
CA SER A 305 16.90 -24.48 -6.86
C SER A 305 16.92 -22.96 -7.11
N SER A 306 18.13 -22.41 -7.28
CA SER A 306 18.38 -20.99 -7.54
C SER A 306 17.80 -19.99 -6.52
N ALA A 307 17.33 -20.44 -5.35
CA ALA A 307 16.69 -19.58 -4.35
C ALA A 307 17.53 -18.35 -3.97
N PHE A 308 18.87 -18.47 -3.96
CA PHE A 308 19.81 -17.38 -3.68
C PHE A 308 20.84 -17.18 -4.81
N GLU A 309 20.51 -17.58 -6.03
CA GLU A 309 21.42 -17.42 -7.16
C GLU A 309 21.69 -15.92 -7.42
N ASN A 310 22.95 -15.55 -7.66
CA ASN A 310 23.40 -14.15 -7.84
C ASN A 310 23.08 -13.23 -6.63
N CYS A 311 23.10 -13.78 -5.41
CA CYS A 311 23.12 -13.04 -4.15
C CYS A 311 24.56 -12.73 -3.71
N ASP A 312 25.27 -11.91 -4.49
CA ASP A 312 26.73 -11.72 -4.39
C ASP A 312 27.22 -11.23 -3.01
N SER A 313 26.38 -10.52 -2.25
CA SER A 313 26.71 -10.01 -0.90
C SER A 313 26.34 -10.96 0.24
N LEU A 314 25.72 -12.11 -0.02
CA LEU A 314 25.17 -12.98 1.01
C LEU A 314 26.31 -13.61 1.81
N ALA A 315 26.45 -13.14 3.05
CA ALA A 315 27.54 -13.55 3.93
C ALA A 315 27.07 -14.51 5.01
N LYS A 316 25.78 -14.46 5.41
CA LYS A 316 25.26 -15.26 6.53
C LYS A 316 23.83 -15.74 6.27
N LEU A 317 23.62 -17.04 6.45
CA LEU A 317 22.32 -17.66 6.63
C LEU A 317 22.28 -18.29 8.03
N ILE A 318 21.41 -17.78 8.89
CA ILE A 318 21.28 -18.19 10.30
C ILE A 318 20.03 -19.05 10.43
N THR A 319 20.20 -20.30 10.83
CA THR A 319 19.11 -21.26 11.08
C THR A 319 19.31 -21.93 12.45
N ASN A 320 18.22 -22.40 13.08
CA ASN A 320 18.31 -23.21 14.30
C ASN A 320 18.32 -24.71 14.01
N LYS A 321 18.00 -25.10 12.78
CA LYS A 321 17.91 -26.49 12.32
C LYS A 321 18.78 -26.71 11.09
N LYS A 322 19.19 -27.97 10.91
CA LYS A 322 19.74 -28.44 9.63
C LYS A 322 18.63 -28.37 8.57
N PHE A 323 18.98 -28.06 7.34
CA PHE A 323 18.05 -27.95 6.21
C PHE A 323 18.59 -28.69 4.96
N GLN A 324 17.69 -29.00 4.04
CA GLN A 324 17.96 -29.66 2.77
C GLN A 324 18.07 -28.63 1.64
N ILE A 325 18.98 -28.90 0.70
CA ILE A 325 19.15 -28.13 -0.54
C ILE A 325 18.89 -29.09 -1.70
N GLU A 326 17.99 -28.74 -2.62
CA GLU A 326 17.74 -29.56 -3.82
C GLU A 326 18.91 -29.46 -4.81
N GLN A 327 19.26 -30.58 -5.46
CA GLN A 327 20.55 -30.88 -6.15
C GLN A 327 20.92 -30.04 -7.39
N GLN A 328 20.41 -28.82 -7.54
CA GLN A 328 20.78 -27.92 -8.64
C GLN A 328 21.20 -26.52 -8.17
N PHE A 329 21.54 -26.38 -6.88
CA PHE A 329 22.11 -25.15 -6.33
C PHE A 329 23.55 -24.97 -6.87
N GLN A 330 23.70 -24.33 -8.04
CA GLN A 330 25.00 -23.92 -8.57
C GLN A 330 25.61 -22.88 -7.61
N PRO A 331 26.64 -23.23 -6.83
CA PRO A 331 27.12 -22.37 -5.77
C PRO A 331 28.22 -21.48 -6.34
N THR A 332 27.86 -20.36 -6.95
CA THR A 332 28.84 -19.28 -7.07
C THR A 332 29.07 -18.71 -5.66
N LEU A 333 30.18 -19.12 -5.04
CA LEU A 333 30.82 -18.56 -3.83
C LEU A 333 30.09 -18.62 -2.48
N ILE A 334 28.81 -19.02 -2.41
CA ILE A 334 28.01 -18.92 -1.17
C ILE A 334 28.23 -20.11 -0.20
N LEU A 335 28.47 -21.33 -0.68
CA LEU A 335 28.52 -22.51 0.20
C LEU A 335 29.74 -22.57 1.13
N SER A 336 30.86 -21.90 0.81
CA SER A 336 32.04 -21.87 1.68
C SER A 336 31.90 -20.95 2.91
N ARG A 337 30.78 -20.24 3.05
CA ARG A 337 30.52 -19.25 4.12
C ARG A 337 29.27 -19.53 4.96
N ILE A 338 28.54 -20.61 4.70
CA ILE A 338 27.36 -21.01 5.49
C ILE A 338 27.80 -22.06 6.53
N PRO A 339 27.81 -21.76 7.85
CA PRO A 339 28.42 -22.63 8.86
C PRO A 339 27.72 -23.97 9.16
N ASN A 340 26.80 -24.46 8.34
CA ASN A 340 25.97 -25.62 8.69
C ASN A 340 25.41 -26.42 7.52
N THR A 341 26.00 -26.30 6.32
CA THR A 341 25.76 -27.27 5.26
C THR A 341 26.54 -28.54 5.60
N GLN A 342 26.03 -29.73 5.28
CA GLN A 342 26.84 -30.95 5.42
C GLN A 342 28.01 -30.91 4.44
N ASN A 343 29.09 -30.26 4.85
CA ASN A 343 30.46 -30.73 4.70
C ASN A 343 31.25 -30.25 5.93
N THR A 344 31.41 -31.16 6.90
CA THR A 344 32.32 -31.17 8.07
C THR A 344 32.64 -29.87 8.85
N SER A 345 32.23 -29.88 10.13
CA SER A 345 32.90 -29.34 11.35
C SER A 345 33.27 -27.85 11.48
N LYS A 346 32.46 -27.07 12.20
CA LYS A 346 32.73 -26.50 13.56
C LYS A 346 31.70 -25.40 13.90
N LEU A 347 31.15 -25.50 15.10
CA LEU A 347 30.26 -24.51 15.72
C LEU A 347 31.00 -23.24 16.13
N GLU A 348 30.34 -22.10 15.96
CA GLU A 348 30.30 -20.91 16.85
C GLU A 348 29.21 -19.99 16.23
N ILE A 349 28.25 -19.37 16.92
CA ILE A 349 28.36 -18.23 17.83
C ILE A 349 26.94 -18.00 18.40
N HIS A 350 26.73 -18.07 19.72
CA HIS A 350 25.44 -17.77 20.37
C HIS A 350 25.38 -16.35 21.00
N SER A 351 26.50 -15.62 21.08
CA SER A 351 26.57 -14.35 21.84
C SER A 351 26.36 -13.07 21.02
N LYS A 352 26.62 -13.05 19.70
CA LYS A 352 26.52 -11.82 18.87
C LYS A 352 25.11 -11.49 18.35
N ILE A 353 24.12 -12.36 18.59
CA ILE A 353 22.74 -12.20 18.07
C ILE A 353 21.95 -11.16 18.90
N ILE A 354 22.26 -11.00 20.18
CA ILE A 354 21.56 -10.08 21.09
C ILE A 354 21.90 -8.62 20.75
N GLU A 355 23.16 -8.31 20.45
CA GLU A 355 23.59 -6.95 20.06
C GLU A 355 22.98 -6.51 18.71
N MET A 356 22.84 -7.44 17.76
CA MET A 356 22.27 -7.13 16.44
C MET A 356 20.75 -6.86 16.49
N TYR A 357 20.04 -7.49 17.44
CA TYR A 357 18.61 -7.25 17.68
C TYR A 357 18.34 -5.84 18.24
N GLN A 358 19.24 -5.34 19.08
CA GLN A 358 19.20 -3.96 19.59
C GLN A 358 19.43 -2.92 18.49
N ILE A 359 20.26 -3.25 17.49
CA ILE A 359 20.49 -2.37 16.33
C ILE A 359 19.26 -2.33 15.42
N ILE A 360 18.61 -3.47 15.13
CA ILE A 360 17.42 -3.51 14.26
C ILE A 360 16.26 -2.71 14.86
N ASN A 361 16.03 -2.82 16.17
CA ASN A 361 14.99 -2.04 16.86
C ASN A 361 15.31 -0.55 17.02
N LYS A 362 16.55 -0.14 16.77
CA LYS A 362 16.97 1.28 16.82
C LYS A 362 16.75 2.00 15.47
N TYR A 363 16.60 1.25 14.38
CA TYR A 363 16.45 1.79 13.01
C TYR A 363 15.09 1.48 12.36
N MET A 364 14.19 0.82 13.09
CA MET A 364 12.74 0.73 12.83
C MET A 364 12.04 1.73 13.73
#